data_AF-A0A932R337-F1
#
_entry.id   AF-A0A932R337-F1
#
_cell.length_a   1.000
_cell.length_b   1.000
_cell.length_c   1.000
_cell.angle_alpha   90.00
_cell.angle_beta   90.00
_cell.angle_gamma   90.00
#
_symmetry.space_group_name_H-M   'P 1'
#
loop_
_entity.id
_entity.type
_entity.pdbx_description
1 polymer ?
#
loop_
_entity_poly.entity_id
_entity_poly.type
_entity_poly.pdbx_seq_one_letter_code
_entity_poly.pdbx_strand_id
1 'polypeptide(L)'
;MRSLEKRVDGFLKARDWNHLRPSDLAKSIMIEGAELLEIFQWSSMEIEDVLKDEYKFSELKKELADVMIYCIQMSVLLKLNTKKIIEDKLALADQKYPADLMKKKSVKPGNESLYLKIKMAHRAKRKS
;
A
#
# COMPACT_ATOMS: atom_id res chain seq x y z
N MET A 1 7.69 -13.70 4.49
CA MET A 1 6.24 -13.48 4.61
C MET A 1 5.53 -14.59 5.36
N ARG A 2 5.73 -15.88 5.03
CA ARG A 2 5.09 -17.01 5.74
C ARG A 2 5.21 -16.99 7.27
N SER A 3 6.34 -16.58 7.82
CA SER A 3 6.52 -16.45 9.29
C SER A 3 5.63 -15.35 9.89
N LEU A 4 5.50 -14.21 9.19
CA LEU A 4 4.66 -13.09 9.61
C LEU A 4 3.17 -13.41 9.46
N GLU A 5 2.76 -14.02 8.35
CA GLU A 5 1.39 -14.49 8.12
C GLU A 5 0.95 -15.47 9.23
N LYS A 6 1.83 -16.41 9.62
CA LYS A 6 1.58 -17.31 10.75
C LYS A 6 1.44 -16.58 12.08
N ARG A 7 2.27 -15.56 12.34
CA ARG A 7 2.16 -14.75 13.56
C ARG A 7 0.83 -13.99 13.59
N VAL A 8 0.39 -13.44 12.46
CA VAL A 8 -0.90 -12.75 12.31
C VAL A 8 -2.06 -13.72 12.49
N ASP A 9 -2.01 -14.90 11.87
CA ASP A 9 -3.02 -15.96 12.06
C ASP A 9 -3.14 -16.37 13.54
N GLY A 10 -2.02 -16.56 14.23
CA GLY A 10 -2.01 -16.82 15.67
C GLY A 10 -2.61 -15.67 16.50
N PHE A 11 -2.29 -14.43 16.14
CA PHE A 11 -2.84 -13.24 16.80
C PHE A 11 -4.37 -13.14 16.68
N LEU A 12 -4.91 -13.43 15.48
CA LEU A 12 -6.34 -13.45 15.22
C LEU A 12 -7.03 -14.56 16.01
N LYS A 13 -6.50 -15.79 15.94
CA LYS A 13 -7.07 -16.94 16.65
C LYS A 13 -7.10 -16.76 18.17
N ALA A 14 -6.04 -16.18 18.74
CA ALA A 14 -5.97 -15.91 20.18
C ALA A 14 -7.04 -14.91 20.67
N ARG A 15 -7.69 -14.17 19.76
CA ARG A 15 -8.74 -13.20 20.06
C ARG A 15 -10.10 -13.58 19.48
N ASP A 16 -10.20 -14.78 18.91
CA ASP A 16 -11.36 -15.24 18.16
C ASP A 16 -11.75 -14.30 17.00
N TRP A 17 -10.78 -13.63 16.37
CA TRP A 17 -11.02 -12.69 15.25
C TRP A 17 -10.97 -13.35 13.87
N ASN A 18 -11.04 -14.68 13.83
CA ASN A 18 -11.07 -15.47 12.59
C ASN A 18 -12.40 -15.36 11.81
N HIS A 19 -13.37 -14.61 12.30
CA HIS A 19 -14.69 -14.39 11.70
C HIS A 19 -14.92 -12.97 11.15
N LEU A 20 -13.89 -12.10 11.18
CA LEU A 20 -14.01 -10.74 10.63
C LEU A 20 -14.37 -10.80 9.14
N ARG A 21 -15.35 -9.96 8.73
CA ARG A 21 -15.78 -9.89 7.33
C ARG A 21 -14.76 -9.09 6.52
N PRO A 22 -14.53 -9.43 5.23
CA PRO A 22 -13.65 -8.65 4.36
C PRO A 22 -14.00 -7.17 4.28
N SER A 23 -15.29 -6.83 4.36
CA SER A 23 -15.77 -5.45 4.40
C SER A 23 -15.32 -4.68 5.63
N ASP A 24 -15.16 -5.35 6.78
CA ASP A 24 -14.74 -4.70 8.01
C ASP A 24 -13.23 -4.43 7.99
N LEU A 25 -12.44 -5.38 7.50
CA LEU A 25 -11.02 -5.18 7.26
C LEU A 25 -10.74 -4.09 6.23
N ALA A 26 -11.56 -4.00 5.17
CA ALA A 26 -11.44 -2.92 4.19
C ALA A 26 -11.68 -1.54 4.82
N LYS A 27 -12.63 -1.43 5.76
CA LYS A 27 -12.84 -0.19 6.53
C LYS A 27 -11.64 0.09 7.42
N SER A 28 -11.14 -0.90 8.17
CA SER A 28 -9.94 -0.73 9.01
C SER A 28 -8.75 -0.23 8.20
N ILE A 29 -8.46 -0.83 7.04
CA ILE A 29 -7.38 -0.37 6.16
C ILE A 29 -7.56 1.11 5.77
N MET A 30 -8.78 1.55 5.50
CA MET A 30 -9.05 2.94 5.16
C MET A 30 -8.93 3.89 6.36
N ILE A 31 -9.31 3.43 7.55
CA ILE A 31 -9.17 4.20 8.80
C ILE A 31 -7.69 4.41 9.10
N GLU A 32 -6.89 3.35 9.18
CA GLU A 32 -5.44 3.48 9.42
C GLU A 32 -4.73 4.22 8.29
N GLY A 33 -5.24 4.09 7.06
CA GLY A 33 -4.75 4.88 5.93
C GLY A 33 -5.04 6.38 6.08
N ALA A 34 -6.11 6.75 6.77
CA ALA A 34 -6.42 8.13 7.11
C ALA A 34 -5.57 8.63 8.30
N GLU A 35 -5.31 7.79 9.30
CA GLU A 35 -4.37 8.12 10.40
C GLU A 35 -2.95 8.36 9.86
N LEU A 36 -2.48 7.51 8.94
CA LEU A 36 -1.22 7.71 8.22
C LEU A 36 -1.19 9.02 7.42
N LEU A 37 -2.33 9.42 6.84
CA LEU A 37 -2.46 10.68 6.10
C LEU A 37 -2.43 11.90 7.05
N GLU A 38 -3.00 11.77 8.25
CA GLU A 38 -3.12 12.85 9.24
C GLU A 38 -1.76 13.42 9.65
N ILE A 39 -0.71 12.59 9.70
CA ILE A 39 0.69 12.99 9.97
C ILE A 39 1.14 14.15 9.07
N PHE A 40 0.58 14.23 7.86
CA PHE A 40 0.94 15.22 6.84
C PHE A 40 -0.13 16.31 6.64
N GLN A 41 -1.22 16.30 7.42
CA GLN A 41 -2.38 17.17 7.20
C GLN A 41 -2.02 18.67 7.11
N TRP A 42 -1.05 19.12 7.91
CA TRP A 42 -0.68 20.53 8.04
C TRP A 42 0.72 20.86 7.51
N SER A 43 1.42 19.90 6.89
CA SER A 43 2.78 20.10 6.41
C SER A 43 3.09 19.25 5.20
N SER A 44 3.60 19.87 4.14
CA SER A 44 4.31 19.16 3.07
C SER A 44 5.74 18.92 3.52
N MET A 45 6.13 17.65 3.68
CA MET A 45 7.47 17.26 4.12
C MET A 45 8.13 16.41 3.05
N GLU A 46 9.40 16.68 2.79
CA GLU A 46 10.22 15.79 1.98
C GLU A 46 10.73 14.62 2.84
N ILE A 47 11.29 13.59 2.20
CA ILE A 47 11.81 12.40 2.90
C ILE A 47 12.82 12.80 3.97
N GLU A 48 13.72 13.73 3.65
CA GLU A 48 14.76 14.20 4.57
C GLU A 48 14.19 14.92 5.79
N ASP A 49 13.05 15.61 5.66
CA ASP A 49 12.39 16.29 6.78
C ASP A 49 11.75 15.26 7.71
N VAL A 50 11.06 14.26 7.13
CA VAL A 50 10.43 13.17 7.90
C VAL A 50 11.48 12.38 8.66
N LEU A 51 12.64 12.09 8.05
CA LEU A 51 13.71 11.33 8.70
C LEU A 51 14.39 12.08 9.85
N LYS A 52 14.34 13.41 9.88
CA LYS A 52 14.92 14.25 10.95
C LYS A 52 13.93 14.52 12.09
N ASP A 53 12.63 14.44 11.83
CA ASP A 53 11.58 14.59 12.82
C ASP A 53 11.30 13.24 13.49
N GLU A 54 11.96 12.97 14.61
CA GLU A 54 11.85 11.69 15.32
C GLU A 54 10.42 11.34 15.73
N TYR A 55 9.63 12.35 16.11
CA TYR A 55 8.25 12.16 16.53
C TYR A 55 7.40 11.73 15.33
N LYS A 56 7.42 12.49 14.23
CA LYS A 56 6.65 12.13 13.02
C LYS A 56 7.11 10.82 12.41
N PHE A 57 8.41 10.53 12.42
CA PHE A 57 8.92 9.25 11.94
C PHE A 57 8.42 8.07 12.79
N SER A 58 8.28 8.26 14.10
CA SER A 58 7.69 7.26 15.00
C SER A 58 6.22 7.01 14.67
N GLU A 59 5.42 8.07 14.57
CA GLU A 59 3.99 7.95 14.22
C GLU A 59 3.80 7.33 12.84
N LEU A 60 4.61 7.73 11.85
CA LEU A 60 4.56 7.14 10.51
C LEU A 60 4.82 5.64 10.51
N LYS A 61 5.81 5.17 11.28
CA LYS A 61 6.08 3.74 11.40
C LYS A 61 4.90 2.99 12.02
N LYS A 62 4.23 3.58 13.00
CA LYS A 62 3.07 3.01 13.67
C LYS A 62 1.91 2.86 12.68
N GLU A 63 1.46 3.96 12.08
CA GLU A 63 0.29 3.93 11.19
C GLU A 63 0.54 3.14 9.90
N LEU A 64 1.77 3.20 9.36
CA LEU A 64 2.16 2.37 8.22
C LEU A 64 2.13 0.88 8.58
N ALA A 65 2.56 0.51 9.78
CA ALA A 65 2.49 -0.87 10.24
C ALA A 65 1.04 -1.33 10.41
N ASP A 66 0.15 -0.49 10.94
CA ASP A 66 -1.26 -0.82 11.13
C ASP A 66 -1.97 -1.06 9.78
N VAL A 67 -1.74 -0.20 8.79
CA VAL A 67 -2.22 -0.42 7.40
C VAL A 67 -1.73 -1.77 6.86
N MET A 68 -0.44 -2.08 7.02
CA MET A 68 0.14 -3.33 6.53
C MET A 68 -0.42 -4.55 7.26
N ILE A 69 -0.62 -4.46 8.57
CA ILE A 69 -1.16 -5.54 9.40
C ILE A 69 -2.57 -5.89 8.94
N TYR A 70 -3.46 -4.92 8.75
CA TYR A 70 -4.81 -5.22 8.27
C TYR A 70 -4.83 -5.80 6.84
N CYS A 71 -3.92 -5.36 5.97
CA CYS A 71 -3.76 -5.98 4.64
C CYS A 71 -3.33 -7.46 4.73
N ILE A 72 -2.42 -7.77 5.64
CA ILE A 72 -1.98 -9.16 5.89
C ILE A 72 -3.10 -9.97 6.55
N GLN A 73 -3.84 -9.41 7.52
CA GLN A 73 -4.99 -10.06 8.14
C GLN A 73 -6.04 -10.43 7.09
N MET A 74 -6.37 -9.51 6.18
CA MET A 74 -7.29 -9.79 5.07
C MET A 74 -6.76 -10.91 4.18
N SER A 75 -5.47 -10.90 3.85
CA SER A 75 -4.84 -11.95 3.04
C SER A 75 -4.91 -13.32 3.74
N VAL A 76 -4.63 -13.37 5.04
CA VAL A 76 -4.70 -14.59 5.87
C VAL A 76 -6.12 -15.14 5.92
N LEU A 77 -7.12 -14.30 6.23
CA LEU A 77 -8.52 -14.70 6.33
C LEU A 77 -9.08 -15.20 4.99
N LEU A 78 -8.66 -14.58 3.89
CA LEU A 78 -9.03 -15.00 2.53
C LEU A 78 -8.14 -16.14 1.98
N LYS A 79 -7.22 -16.68 2.78
CA LYS A 79 -6.28 -17.76 2.41
C LYS A 79 -5.44 -17.42 1.16
N LEU A 80 -5.11 -16.15 0.99
CA LEU A 80 -4.24 -15.66 -0.07
C LEU A 80 -2.77 -15.86 0.31
N ASN A 81 -1.92 -16.11 -0.70
CA ASN A 81 -0.48 -16.01 -0.53
C ASN A 81 -0.06 -14.55 -0.72
N THR A 82 0.18 -13.84 0.38
CA THR A 82 0.44 -12.39 0.36
C THR A 82 1.66 -12.04 -0.50
N LYS A 83 2.71 -12.87 -0.45
CA LYS A 83 3.90 -12.68 -1.29
C LYS A 83 3.54 -12.74 -2.77
N LYS A 84 2.80 -13.79 -3.16
CA LYS A 84 2.44 -14.01 -4.55
C LYS A 84 1.57 -12.89 -5.11
N ILE A 85 0.54 -12.43 -4.38
CA ILE A 85 -0.33 -11.35 -4.87
C ILE A 85 0.44 -10.03 -5.06
N ILE A 86 1.45 -9.77 -4.24
CA ILE A 86 2.33 -8.60 -4.37
C ILE A 86 3.25 -8.76 -5.59
N GLU A 87 3.90 -9.91 -5.73
CA GLU A 87 4.79 -10.20 -6.88
C GLU A 87 4.05 -10.14 -8.21
N ASP A 88 2.87 -10.76 -8.29
CA ASP A 88 2.02 -10.72 -9.49
C ASP A 88 1.61 -9.25 -9.80
N LYS A 89 1.34 -8.44 -8.76
CA LYS A 89 1.01 -7.02 -8.93
C LYS A 89 2.20 -6.17 -9.37
N LEU A 90 3.39 -6.44 -8.85
CA LEU A 90 4.63 -5.77 -9.24
C LEU A 90 5.00 -6.08 -10.69
N ALA A 91 4.91 -7.33 -11.13
CA ALA A 91 5.16 -7.71 -12.52
C ALA A 91 4.22 -6.96 -13.49
N LEU A 92 2.94 -6.81 -13.13
CA LEU A 92 2.01 -5.98 -13.89
C LEU A 92 2.36 -4.49 -13.83
N ALA A 93 2.91 -4.01 -12.72
CA ALA A 93 3.36 -2.63 -12.58
C ALA A 93 4.60 -2.34 -13.44
N ASP A 94 5.54 -3.28 -13.55
CA ASP A 94 6.73 -3.17 -14.41
C ASP A 94 6.35 -3.10 -15.89
N GLN A 95 5.41 -3.95 -16.32
CA GLN A 95 4.86 -3.88 -17.67
C GLN A 95 4.13 -2.56 -17.93
N LYS A 96 3.39 -2.09 -16.91
CA LYS A 96 2.62 -0.86 -17.01
C LYS A 96 3.49 0.38 -16.98
N TYR A 97 4.57 0.40 -16.20
CA TYR A 97 5.45 1.56 -16.00
C TYR A 97 6.92 1.16 -16.22
N PRO A 98 7.35 0.94 -17.49
CA PRO A 98 8.71 0.49 -17.79
C PRO A 98 9.78 1.46 -17.25
N ALA A 99 10.80 0.92 -16.58
CA ALA A 99 11.80 1.70 -15.86
C ALA A 99 12.64 2.62 -16.79
N ASP A 100 12.91 2.19 -18.01
CA ASP A 100 13.62 2.95 -19.05
C ASP A 100 12.84 4.20 -19.50
N LEU A 101 11.51 4.10 -19.57
CA LEU A 101 10.63 5.22 -19.88
C LEU A 101 10.49 6.18 -18.67
N MET A 102 10.44 5.63 -17.46
CA MET A 102 10.25 6.42 -16.24
C MET A 102 11.52 7.15 -15.76
N LYS A 103 12.72 6.62 -16.05
CA LYS A 103 14.00 7.26 -15.69
C LYS A 103 14.34 8.48 -16.55
N LYS A 104 13.74 8.65 -17.72
CA LYS A 104 13.93 9.85 -18.55
C LYS A 104 13.28 11.06 -17.87
N LYS A 105 14.10 11.86 -17.19
CA LYS A 105 13.80 13.02 -16.31
C LYS A 105 12.95 14.18 -16.90
N SER A 106 12.28 14.03 -18.03
CA SER A 106 11.56 15.14 -18.68
C SER A 106 10.06 15.15 -18.40
N VAL A 107 9.64 14.69 -17.23
CA VAL A 107 8.22 14.62 -16.90
C VAL A 107 7.98 15.24 -15.53
N LYS A 108 7.74 16.56 -15.52
CA LYS A 108 7.17 17.23 -14.35
C LYS A 108 5.85 16.54 -13.99
N PRO A 109 5.56 16.27 -12.71
CA PRO A 109 4.23 15.85 -12.28
C PRO A 109 3.21 16.92 -12.72
N GLY A 110 2.29 16.54 -13.60
CA GLY A 110 1.33 17.46 -14.22
C GLY A 110 0.49 16.74 -15.29
N ASN A 111 -0.59 17.39 -15.74
CA ASN A 111 -1.65 16.81 -16.57
C ASN A 111 -1.20 16.25 -17.94
N GLU A 112 0.04 16.51 -18.37
CA GLU A 112 0.64 15.97 -19.60
C GLU A 112 1.78 14.98 -19.35
N SER A 113 1.91 14.47 -18.12
CA SER A 113 2.97 13.54 -17.78
C SER A 113 2.87 12.26 -18.61
N LEU A 114 4.02 11.74 -19.08
CA LEU A 114 4.13 10.40 -19.70
C LEU A 114 3.41 9.34 -18.86
N TYR A 115 3.46 9.49 -17.53
CA TYR A 115 2.69 8.71 -16.56
C TYR A 115 1.17 8.71 -16.80
N LEU A 116 0.53 9.87 -17.03
CA LEU A 116 -0.90 9.95 -17.31
C LEU A 116 -1.25 9.29 -18.65
N LYS A 117 -0.43 9.49 -19.69
CA LYS A 117 -0.63 8.87 -21.01
C LYS A 117 -0.61 7.33 -20.93
N ILE A 118 0.41 6.78 -20.27
CA ILE A 118 0.54 5.33 -20.00
C ILE A 118 -0.65 4.82 -19.18
N LYS A 119 -1.05 5.54 -18.12
CA LYS A 119 -2.16 5.18 -17.24
C LYS A 119 -3.50 5.16 -17.99
N MET A 120 -3.75 6.12 -18.88
CA MET A 120 -4.97 6.18 -19.71
C MET A 120 -5.01 5.07 -20.76
N ALA A 121 -3.90 4.81 -21.46
CA ALA A 121 -3.81 3.72 -22.45
C ALA A 121 -4.10 2.34 -21.84
N HIS A 122 -3.57 2.06 -20.64
CA HIS A 122 -3.87 0.82 -19.92
C HIS A 122 -5.32 0.72 -19.44
N ARG A 123 -5.96 1.85 -19.07
CA ARG A 123 -7.38 1.86 -18.68
C ARG A 123 -8.28 1.59 -19.88
N ALA A 124 -7.92 2.07 -21.07
CA ALA A 124 -8.65 1.78 -22.31
C ALA A 124 -8.61 0.29 -22.67
N LYS A 125 -7.43 -0.35 -22.59
CA LYS A 125 -7.26 -1.80 -22.85
C LYS A 125 -7.99 -2.73 -21.87
N ARG A 126 -8.37 -2.28 -20.66
CA ARG A 126 -9.16 -3.07 -19.70
C ARG A 126 -10.68 -3.02 -19.97
N LYS A 127 -11.14 -2.12 -20.84
CA LYS A 127 -12.55 -1.94 -21.18
C LYS A 127 -12.95 -2.57 -22.53
N SER A 128 -11.98 -3.08 -23.28
CA SER A 128 -12.17 -3.90 -24.50
C SER A 128 -12.05 -5.38 -24.16
#